data_AF-A0AA97L1W7-F1
#
_entry.id   AF-A0AA97L1W7-F1
#
_cell.length_a   1.000
_cell.length_b   1.000
_cell.length_c   1.000
_cell.angle_alpha   90.00
_cell.angle_beta   90.00
_cell.angle_gamma   90.00
#
_symmetry.space_group_name_H-M   'P 1'
#
loop_
_entity.id
_entity.type
_entity.pdbx_description
1 polymer ?
#
loop_
_entity_poly.entity_id
_entity_poly.type
_entity_poly.pdbx_seq_one_letter_code
_entity_poly.pdbx_strand_id
1 'polypeptide(L)'
;MSSDFEGYEQDFAVLTAEITNRIGKVPKLLGDEKKQMVSNVEKHLEEARELLEQMELEVREIPPQSRGMYSSRMRSYKQEMEKLEVDFRAHLLDNTERLERSSRRLEAGYQIAVETEQIGQEMLENLSHDREKIQRARERLRETDANLGKSSRILTGMLRRIIQNRILIVILGIIVIFAVLMVIIFSVKGH
;
A
#
# COMPACT_ATOMS: atom_id res chain seq x y z
N MET A 1 19.74 -51.67 -41.50
CA MET A 1 19.59 -50.35 -42.14
C MET A 1 18.19 -49.77 -41.96
N SER A 2 17.06 -50.52 -41.93
CA SER A 2 15.75 -49.91 -41.57
C SER A 2 15.40 -49.96 -40.08
N SER A 3 15.99 -50.86 -39.29
CA SER A 3 15.66 -51.03 -37.86
C SER A 3 16.05 -49.85 -36.99
N ASP A 4 17.18 -49.21 -37.31
CA ASP A 4 17.78 -48.19 -36.44
C ASP A 4 17.04 -46.86 -36.59
N PHE A 5 16.61 -46.53 -37.81
CA PHE A 5 15.71 -45.41 -38.08
C PHE A 5 14.36 -45.55 -37.36
N GLU A 6 13.74 -46.74 -37.40
CA GLU A 6 12.46 -47.00 -36.72
C GLU A 6 12.59 -46.91 -35.19
N GLY A 7 13.74 -47.32 -34.63
CA GLY A 7 14.05 -47.13 -33.21
C GLY A 7 14.13 -45.65 -32.84
N TYR A 8 14.90 -44.87 -33.60
CA TYR A 8 15.01 -43.42 -33.37
C TYR A 8 13.66 -42.69 -33.53
N GLU A 9 12.81 -43.13 -34.47
CA GLU A 9 11.45 -42.59 -34.61
C GLU A 9 10.58 -42.85 -33.38
N GLN A 10 10.66 -44.06 -32.83
CA GLN A 10 9.91 -44.42 -31.63
C GLN A 10 10.36 -43.57 -30.44
N ASP A 11 11.67 -43.43 -30.25
CA ASP A 11 12.23 -42.60 -29.17
C ASP A 11 11.86 -41.12 -29.34
N PHE A 12 11.95 -40.60 -30.57
CA PHE A 12 11.54 -39.23 -30.89
C PHE A 12 10.06 -39.01 -30.57
N ALA A 13 9.17 -39.92 -30.96
CA ALA A 13 7.73 -39.81 -30.71
C ALA A 13 7.38 -39.84 -29.21
N VAL A 14 8.09 -40.66 -28.42
CA VAL A 14 7.92 -40.68 -26.95
C VAL A 14 8.38 -39.35 -26.36
N LEU A 15 9.54 -38.86 -26.81
CA LEU A 15 10.15 -37.65 -26.29
C LEU A 15 9.33 -36.39 -26.63
N THR A 16 8.83 -36.26 -27.86
CA THR A 16 7.97 -35.13 -28.26
C THR A 16 6.64 -35.11 -27.50
N ALA A 17 6.04 -36.28 -27.23
CA ALA A 17 4.85 -36.39 -26.40
C ALA A 17 5.11 -35.95 -24.95
N GLU A 18 6.25 -36.34 -24.38
CA GLU A 18 6.66 -35.93 -23.05
C GLU A 18 6.93 -34.42 -22.97
N ILE A 19 7.67 -33.87 -23.93
CA ILE A 19 7.94 -32.43 -24.07
C ILE A 19 6.62 -31.67 -24.14
N THR A 20 5.69 -32.07 -25.01
CA THR A 20 4.37 -31.43 -25.17
C THR A 20 3.62 -31.38 -23.84
N ASN A 21 3.58 -32.50 -23.11
CA ASN A 21 2.92 -32.58 -21.81
C ASN A 21 3.58 -31.66 -20.77
N ARG A 22 4.91 -31.63 -20.73
CA ARG A 22 5.67 -30.78 -19.80
C ARG A 22 5.51 -29.30 -20.12
N ILE A 23 5.59 -28.90 -21.39
CA ILE A 23 5.32 -27.53 -21.85
C ILE A 23 3.93 -27.06 -21.38
N GLY A 24 2.90 -27.90 -21.53
CA GLY A 24 1.54 -27.58 -21.06
C GLY A 24 1.41 -27.40 -19.53
N LYS A 25 2.36 -27.93 -18.74
CA LYS A 25 2.41 -27.78 -17.28
C LYS A 25 3.22 -26.56 -16.82
N VAL A 26 4.21 -26.10 -17.59
CA VAL A 26 5.09 -24.97 -17.24
C VAL A 26 4.33 -23.72 -16.75
N PRO A 27 3.21 -23.29 -17.37
CA PRO A 27 2.48 -22.10 -16.92
C PRO A 27 1.87 -22.22 -15.52
N LYS A 28 1.59 -23.44 -15.06
CA LYS A 28 0.94 -23.72 -13.76
C LYS A 28 1.94 -23.80 -12.61
N LEU A 29 3.22 -24.01 -12.90
CA LEU A 29 4.28 -24.10 -11.91
C LEU A 29 4.80 -22.71 -11.53
N LEU A 30 5.35 -22.60 -10.33
CA LEU A 30 5.90 -21.37 -9.77
C LEU A 30 7.28 -21.64 -9.14
N GLY A 31 8.06 -20.57 -8.93
CA GLY A 31 9.34 -20.63 -8.21
C GLY A 31 10.33 -21.65 -8.80
N ASP A 32 10.94 -22.44 -7.93
CA ASP A 32 12.00 -23.39 -8.30
C ASP A 32 11.47 -24.61 -9.05
N GLU A 33 10.26 -25.09 -8.76
CA GLU A 33 9.63 -26.17 -9.52
C GLU A 33 9.47 -25.80 -11.01
N LYS A 34 9.09 -24.54 -11.27
CA LYS A 34 8.99 -24.03 -12.63
C LYS A 34 10.35 -23.99 -13.32
N LYS A 35 11.38 -23.47 -12.64
CA LYS A 35 12.75 -23.39 -13.19
C LYS A 35 13.28 -24.78 -13.53
N GLN A 36 13.07 -25.75 -12.63
CA GLN A 36 13.45 -27.14 -12.86
C GLN A 36 12.69 -27.73 -14.05
N MET A 37 11.37 -27.48 -14.17
CA MET A 37 10.59 -27.95 -15.31
C MET A 37 11.08 -27.34 -16.63
N VAL A 38 11.34 -26.03 -16.66
CA VAL A 38 11.89 -25.34 -17.84
C VAL A 38 13.23 -25.94 -18.25
N SER A 39 14.15 -26.13 -17.30
CA SER A 39 15.46 -26.76 -17.58
C SER A 39 15.32 -28.21 -18.06
N ASN A 40 14.36 -28.97 -17.52
CA ASN A 40 14.09 -30.32 -18.00
C ASN A 40 13.57 -30.32 -19.44
N VAL A 41 12.64 -29.41 -19.78
CA VAL A 41 12.13 -29.27 -21.14
C VAL A 41 13.24 -28.88 -22.11
N GLU A 42 14.13 -27.95 -21.72
CA GLU A 42 15.30 -27.58 -22.53
C GLU A 42 16.20 -28.78 -22.83
N LYS A 43 16.47 -29.63 -21.83
CA LYS A 43 17.26 -30.86 -22.02
C LYS A 43 16.58 -31.84 -22.97
N HIS A 44 15.28 -32.08 -22.79
CA HIS A 44 14.55 -33.02 -23.66
C HIS A 44 14.44 -32.49 -25.09
N LEU A 45 14.31 -31.17 -25.28
CA LEU A 45 14.37 -30.56 -26.62
C LEU A 45 15.74 -30.80 -27.27
N GLU A 46 16.84 -30.68 -26.52
CA GLU A 46 18.17 -30.98 -27.05
C GLU A 46 18.32 -32.46 -27.43
N GLU A 47 17.89 -33.37 -26.56
CA GLU A 47 17.85 -34.82 -26.84
C GLU A 47 17.00 -35.13 -28.10
N ALA A 48 15.88 -34.44 -28.30
CA ALA A 48 15.04 -34.59 -29.48
C ALA A 48 15.71 -34.08 -30.76
N ARG A 49 16.53 -33.01 -30.68
CA ARG A 49 17.34 -32.53 -31.80
C ARG A 49 18.41 -33.55 -32.17
N GLU A 50 19.11 -34.10 -31.18
CA GLU A 50 20.12 -35.13 -31.40
C GLU A 50 19.52 -36.34 -32.12
N LEU A 51 18.34 -36.82 -31.69
CA LEU A 51 17.62 -37.90 -32.38
C LEU A 51 17.26 -37.54 -33.83
N LEU A 52 16.81 -36.30 -34.07
CA LEU A 52 16.55 -35.82 -35.44
C LEU A 52 17.79 -35.81 -36.32
N GLU A 53 18.94 -35.41 -35.77
CA GLU A 53 20.21 -35.45 -36.48
C GLU A 53 20.62 -36.89 -36.81
N GLN A 54 20.51 -37.81 -35.85
CA GLN A 54 20.78 -39.25 -36.08
C GLN A 54 19.88 -39.82 -37.17
N MET A 55 18.57 -39.56 -37.09
CA MET A 55 17.65 -40.00 -38.14
C MET A 55 18.00 -39.41 -39.50
N GLU A 56 18.42 -38.14 -39.58
CA GLU A 56 18.84 -37.52 -40.84
C GLU A 56 20.10 -38.19 -41.43
N LEU A 57 21.06 -38.56 -40.58
CA LEU A 57 22.24 -39.33 -41.00
C LEU A 57 21.83 -40.69 -41.56
N GLU A 58 20.93 -41.42 -40.89
CA GLU A 58 20.40 -42.69 -41.39
C GLU A 58 19.71 -42.53 -42.76
N VAL A 59 18.87 -41.49 -42.94
CA VAL A 59 18.22 -41.23 -44.24
C VAL A 59 19.24 -40.98 -45.36
N ARG A 60 20.39 -40.38 -45.05
CA ARG A 60 21.45 -40.12 -46.04
C ARG A 60 22.13 -41.40 -46.52
N GLU A 61 22.25 -42.41 -45.66
CA GLU A 61 22.82 -43.72 -46.00
C GLU A 61 21.87 -44.58 -46.85
N ILE A 62 20.57 -44.31 -46.83
CA ILE A 62 19.56 -45.05 -47.62
C ILE A 62 19.74 -44.83 -49.13
N PRO A 63 19.67 -45.86 -49.99
CA PRO A 63 19.74 -45.71 -51.45
C PRO A 63 18.69 -44.74 -52.03
N PRO A 64 19.00 -43.96 -53.08
CA PRO A 64 18.08 -42.95 -53.63
C PRO A 64 16.69 -43.49 -54.02
N GLN A 65 16.62 -44.76 -54.42
CA GLN A 65 15.39 -45.44 -54.86
C GLN A 65 14.37 -45.63 -53.71
N SER A 66 14.84 -45.81 -52.47
CA SER A 66 14.00 -46.02 -51.27
C SER A 66 13.93 -44.80 -50.34
N ARG A 67 14.78 -43.78 -50.56
CA ARG A 67 14.91 -42.59 -49.69
C ARG A 67 13.69 -41.66 -49.68
N GLY A 68 12.85 -41.70 -50.71
CA GLY A 68 11.72 -40.77 -50.88
C GLY A 68 10.74 -40.75 -49.69
N MET A 69 10.36 -41.93 -49.19
CA MET A 69 9.44 -42.06 -48.05
C MET A 69 10.06 -41.51 -46.76
N TYR A 70 11.30 -41.90 -46.45
CA TYR A 70 12.05 -41.46 -45.28
C TYR A 70 12.28 -39.94 -45.28
N SER A 71 12.58 -39.36 -46.44
CA SER A 71 12.74 -37.90 -46.59
C SER A 71 11.44 -37.15 -46.30
N SER A 72 10.29 -37.73 -46.64
CA SER A 72 8.99 -37.13 -46.33
C SER A 72 8.71 -37.16 -44.84
N ARG A 73 8.93 -38.31 -44.18
CA ARG A 73 8.78 -38.46 -42.73
C ARG A 73 9.72 -37.52 -41.97
N MET A 74 10.98 -37.44 -42.41
CA MET A 74 11.99 -36.53 -41.84
C MET A 74 11.55 -35.07 -41.86
N ARG A 75 10.92 -34.60 -42.95
CA ARG A 75 10.36 -33.25 -43.02
C ARG A 75 9.24 -33.04 -42.00
N SER A 76 8.38 -34.03 -41.79
CA SER A 76 7.30 -33.94 -40.79
C SER A 76 7.85 -33.82 -39.37
N TYR A 77 8.86 -34.62 -39.00
CA TYR A 77 9.47 -34.52 -37.67
C TYR A 77 10.20 -33.20 -37.44
N LYS A 78 10.88 -32.67 -38.47
CA LYS A 78 11.47 -31.32 -38.40
C LYS A 78 10.42 -30.24 -38.12
N GLN A 79 9.26 -30.31 -38.78
CA GLN A 79 8.16 -29.38 -38.53
C GLN A 79 7.57 -29.53 -37.13
N GLU A 80 7.44 -30.78 -36.65
CA GLU A 80 6.98 -31.04 -35.29
C GLU A 80 7.93 -30.45 -34.24
N MET A 81 9.24 -30.64 -34.43
CA MET A 81 10.25 -30.06 -33.55
C MET A 81 10.23 -28.53 -33.56
N GLU A 82 10.16 -27.91 -34.74
CA GLU A 82 10.05 -26.45 -34.87
C GLU A 82 8.83 -25.92 -34.10
N LYS A 83 7.69 -26.61 -34.21
CA LYS A 83 6.48 -26.25 -33.47
C LYS A 83 6.70 -26.32 -31.96
N LEU A 84 7.33 -27.38 -31.45
CA LEU A 84 7.60 -27.53 -30.01
C LEU A 84 8.50 -26.41 -29.48
N GLU A 85 9.52 -26.01 -30.24
CA GLU A 85 10.40 -24.90 -29.86
C GLU A 85 9.66 -23.56 -29.82
N VAL A 86 8.81 -23.30 -30.81
CA VAL A 86 7.99 -22.08 -30.86
C VAL A 86 7.02 -22.05 -29.69
N ASP A 87 6.31 -23.14 -29.41
CA ASP A 87 5.36 -23.24 -28.30
C ASP A 87 6.08 -23.03 -26.96
N PHE A 88 7.24 -23.66 -26.75
CA PHE A 88 8.03 -23.48 -25.54
C PHE A 88 8.50 -22.02 -25.39
N ARG A 89 9.03 -21.42 -26.45
CA ARG A 89 9.49 -20.02 -26.43
C ARG A 89 8.36 -19.04 -26.16
N ALA A 90 7.18 -19.25 -26.74
CA ALA A 90 6.00 -18.43 -26.46
C ALA A 90 5.63 -18.45 -24.97
N HIS A 91 5.71 -19.61 -24.32
CA HIS A 91 5.48 -19.71 -22.87
C HIS A 91 6.54 -18.99 -22.03
N LEU A 92 7.81 -19.00 -22.44
CA LEU A 92 8.87 -18.25 -21.75
C LEU A 92 8.67 -16.73 -21.86
N LEU A 93 8.23 -16.26 -23.02
CA LEU A 93 7.93 -14.84 -23.25
C LEU A 93 6.75 -14.37 -22.39
N ASP A 94 5.63 -15.11 -22.35
CA ASP A 94 4.49 -14.77 -21.48
C ASP A 94 4.90 -14.68 -20.00
N ASN A 95 5.73 -15.61 -19.55
CA ASN A 95 6.24 -15.59 -18.18
C ASN A 95 7.09 -14.34 -17.89
N THR A 96 7.91 -13.92 -18.86
CA THR A 96 8.75 -12.72 -18.74
C THR A 96 7.89 -11.47 -18.66
N GLU A 97 6.87 -11.34 -19.52
CA GLU A 97 5.95 -10.20 -19.48
C GLU A 97 5.16 -10.13 -18.17
N ARG A 98 4.70 -11.28 -17.65
CA ARG A 98 3.98 -11.33 -16.37
C ARG A 98 4.86 -10.92 -15.20
N LEU A 99 6.14 -11.31 -15.22
CA LEU A 99 7.11 -10.91 -14.22
C LEU A 99 7.38 -9.40 -14.31
N GLU A 100 7.61 -8.87 -15.50
CA GLU A 100 7.86 -7.45 -15.74
C GLU A 100 6.65 -6.59 -15.34
N ARG A 101 5.42 -7.02 -15.67
CA ARG A 101 4.18 -6.37 -15.21
C ARG A 101 4.07 -6.37 -13.68
N SER A 102 4.40 -7.48 -13.03
CA SER A 102 4.40 -7.56 -11.57
C SER A 102 5.47 -6.65 -10.96
N SER A 103 6.67 -6.59 -11.55
CA SER A 103 7.76 -5.72 -11.12
C SER A 103 7.37 -4.25 -11.19
N ARG A 104 6.80 -3.79 -12.33
CA ARG A 104 6.30 -2.42 -12.49
C ARG A 104 5.24 -2.04 -11.45
N ARG A 105 4.32 -2.98 -11.14
CA ARG A 105 3.30 -2.76 -10.11
C ARG A 105 3.90 -2.66 -8.71
N LEU A 106 4.91 -3.49 -8.41
CA LEU A 106 5.62 -3.44 -7.14
C LEU A 106 6.38 -2.12 -6.97
N GLU A 107 7.06 -1.66 -8.02
CA GLU A 107 7.78 -0.39 -8.04
C GLU A 107 6.83 0.80 -7.85
N ALA A 108 5.70 0.82 -8.57
CA ALA A 108 4.67 1.83 -8.37
C ALA A 108 4.07 1.78 -6.95
N GLY A 109 3.81 0.58 -6.42
CA GLY A 109 3.31 0.40 -5.05
C GLY A 109 4.32 0.87 -4.00
N TYR A 110 5.61 0.62 -4.22
CA TYR A 110 6.69 1.10 -3.37
C TYR A 110 6.75 2.63 -3.38
N GLN A 111 6.69 3.26 -4.55
CA GLN A 111 6.66 4.72 -4.66
C GLN A 111 5.46 5.31 -3.90
N ILE A 112 4.26 4.76 -4.10
CA ILE A 112 3.05 5.20 -3.39
C ILE A 112 3.20 5.02 -1.87
N ALA A 113 3.81 3.93 -1.42
CA ALA A 113 4.06 3.69 0.01
C ALA A 113 5.01 4.74 0.60
N VAL A 114 6.08 5.10 -0.12
CA VAL A 114 7.01 6.16 0.28
C VAL A 114 6.32 7.53 0.32
N GLU A 115 5.51 7.86 -0.69
CA GLU A 115 4.72 9.10 -0.70
C GLU A 115 3.72 9.13 0.47
N THR A 116 3.08 7.99 0.76
CA THR A 116 2.16 7.86 1.90
C THR A 116 2.89 8.01 3.24
N GLU A 117 4.10 7.48 3.37
CA GLU A 117 4.93 7.66 4.56
C GLU A 117 5.26 9.14 4.78
N GLN A 118 5.65 9.87 3.73
CA GLN A 118 5.93 11.30 3.80
C GLN A 118 4.70 12.11 4.24
N ILE A 119 3.53 11.85 3.62
CA ILE A 119 2.26 12.48 4.02
C ILE A 119 1.93 12.14 5.48
N GLY A 120 2.17 10.89 5.89
CA GLY A 120 1.97 10.45 7.27
C GLY A 120 2.84 11.21 8.26
N GLN A 121 4.11 11.45 7.94
CA GLN A 121 5.02 12.25 8.76
C GLN A 121 4.53 13.70 8.89
N GLU A 122 4.13 14.33 7.79
CA GLU A 122 3.57 15.69 7.80
C GLU A 122 2.28 15.76 8.64
N MET A 123 1.39 14.77 8.51
CA MET A 123 0.19 14.69 9.33
C MET A 123 0.51 14.57 10.82
N LEU A 124 1.50 13.76 11.20
CA LEU A 124 1.93 13.62 12.60
C LEU A 124 2.50 14.95 13.15
N GLU A 125 3.26 15.68 12.33
CA GLU A 125 3.76 17.01 12.68
C GLU A 125 2.60 18.00 12.91
N ASN A 126 1.64 18.04 11.97
CA ASN A 126 0.46 18.89 12.07
C ASN A 126 -0.38 18.55 13.31
N LEU A 127 -0.62 17.26 13.58
CA LEU A 127 -1.34 16.81 14.77
C LEU A 127 -0.61 17.18 16.07
N SER A 128 0.72 17.11 16.08
CA SER A 128 1.53 17.56 17.22
C SER A 128 1.36 19.07 17.46
N HIS A 129 1.41 19.86 16.39
CA HIS A 129 1.22 21.29 16.46
C HIS A 129 -0.20 21.67 16.91
N ASP A 130 -1.22 20.99 16.41
CA ASP A 130 -2.61 21.23 16.80
C ASP A 130 -2.88 20.81 18.25
N ARG A 131 -2.26 19.72 18.72
CA ARG A 131 -2.26 19.36 20.15
C ARG A 131 -1.69 20.50 21.00
N GLU A 132 -0.59 21.11 20.57
CA GLU A 132 0.02 22.23 21.28
C GLU A 132 -0.90 23.46 21.30
N LYS A 133 -1.55 23.80 20.16
CA LYS A 133 -2.55 24.88 20.10
C LYS A 133 -3.70 24.64 21.08
N ILE A 134 -4.24 23.43 21.13
CA ILE A 134 -5.32 23.05 22.05
C ILE A 134 -4.86 23.15 23.50
N GLN A 135 -3.64 22.69 23.81
CA GLN A 135 -3.07 22.80 25.15
C GLN A 135 -2.92 24.26 25.58
N ARG A 136 -2.38 25.12 24.70
CA ARG A 136 -2.26 26.56 24.97
C ARG A 136 -3.63 27.22 25.15
N ALA A 137 -4.63 26.86 24.34
CA ALA A 137 -5.99 27.37 24.49
C ALA A 137 -6.63 26.93 25.82
N ARG A 138 -6.43 25.66 26.22
CA ARG A 138 -6.90 25.14 27.51
C ARG A 138 -6.24 25.86 28.69
N GLU A 139 -4.93 26.11 28.66
CA GLU A 139 -4.27 26.83 29.76
C GLU A 139 -4.77 28.27 29.86
N ARG A 140 -4.92 28.98 28.73
CA ARG A 140 -5.50 30.34 28.71
C ARG A 140 -6.93 30.39 29.26
N LEU A 141 -7.76 29.40 28.92
CA LEU A 141 -9.11 29.30 29.48
C LEU A 141 -9.05 29.08 31.00
N ARG A 142 -8.17 28.19 31.48
CA ARG A 142 -7.99 27.94 32.92
C ARG A 142 -7.50 29.19 33.67
N GLU A 143 -6.56 29.93 33.09
CA GLU A 143 -6.11 31.21 33.64
C GLU A 143 -7.24 32.25 33.66
N THR A 144 -8.05 32.31 32.60
CA THR A 144 -9.20 33.21 32.51
C THR A 144 -10.25 32.86 33.56
N ASP A 145 -10.58 31.58 33.76
CA ASP A 145 -11.48 31.11 34.81
C ASP A 145 -10.98 31.50 36.20
N ALA A 146 -9.67 31.33 36.47
CA ALA A 146 -9.05 31.74 37.72
C ALA A 146 -9.13 33.26 37.95
N ASN A 147 -8.89 34.06 36.89
CA ASN A 147 -8.97 35.51 36.94
C ASN A 147 -10.41 36.01 37.07
N LEU A 148 -11.39 35.37 36.43
CA LEU A 148 -12.82 35.64 36.60
C LEU A 148 -13.24 35.39 38.06
N GLY A 149 -12.76 34.32 38.69
CA GLY A 149 -12.98 34.07 40.11
C GLY A 149 -12.43 35.17 41.02
N LYS A 150 -11.22 35.68 40.74
CA LYS A 150 -10.63 36.82 41.47
C LYS A 150 -11.43 38.11 41.25
N SER A 151 -11.79 38.41 40.00
CA SER A 151 -12.57 39.59 39.62
C SER A 151 -13.95 39.59 40.27
N SER A 152 -14.64 38.44 40.32
CA SER A 152 -15.92 38.29 41.03
C SER A 152 -15.80 38.61 42.52
N ARG A 153 -14.71 38.17 43.18
CA ARG A 153 -14.45 38.46 44.60
C ARG A 153 -14.16 39.94 44.85
N ILE A 154 -13.41 40.60 43.96
CA ILE A 154 -13.13 42.05 44.08
C ILE A 154 -14.40 42.86 43.81
N LEU A 155 -15.18 42.51 42.79
CA LEU A 155 -16.42 43.19 42.42
C LEU A 155 -17.46 43.12 43.54
N THR A 156 -17.67 41.93 44.15
CA THR A 156 -18.56 41.77 45.30
C THR A 156 -18.09 42.58 46.52
N GLY A 157 -16.78 42.66 46.76
CA GLY A 157 -16.19 43.54 47.77
C GLY A 157 -16.47 45.02 47.51
N MET A 158 -16.31 45.49 46.26
CA MET A 158 -16.63 46.87 45.86
C MET A 158 -18.12 47.17 46.00
N LEU A 159 -18.99 46.25 45.61
CA LEU A 159 -20.44 46.40 45.70
C LEU A 159 -20.89 46.54 47.16
N ARG A 160 -20.32 45.76 48.08
CA ARG A 160 -20.58 45.88 49.52
C ARG A 160 -20.14 47.24 50.08
N ARG A 161 -18.95 47.73 49.67
CA ARG A 161 -18.45 49.07 50.06
C ARG A 161 -19.37 50.19 49.57
N ILE A 162 -19.89 50.09 48.34
CA ILE A 162 -20.84 51.06 47.78
C ILE A 162 -22.13 51.11 48.61
N ILE A 163 -22.69 49.95 48.96
CA ILE A 163 -23.90 49.87 49.80
C ILE A 163 -23.64 50.48 51.18
N GLN A 164 -22.49 50.15 51.82
CA GLN A 164 -22.11 50.72 53.12
C GLN A 164 -22.03 52.25 53.08
N ASN A 165 -21.37 52.82 52.06
CA ASN A 165 -21.28 54.27 51.91
C ASN A 165 -22.66 54.92 51.73
N ARG A 166 -23.57 54.30 50.96
CA ARG A 166 -24.95 54.81 50.81
C ARG A 166 -25.70 54.81 52.14
N ILE A 167 -25.61 53.73 52.93
CA ILE A 167 -26.25 53.63 54.24
C ILE A 167 -25.71 54.72 55.18
N LEU A 168 -24.39 54.95 55.18
CA LEU A 168 -23.77 56.02 55.98
C LEU A 168 -24.30 57.41 55.61
N ILE A 169 -24.45 57.70 54.32
CA ILE A 169 -25.02 58.98 53.85
C ILE A 169 -26.47 59.15 54.33
N VAL A 170 -27.29 58.10 54.27
CA VAL A 170 -28.70 58.15 54.74
C VAL A 170 -28.77 58.38 56.25
N ILE A 171 -27.96 57.66 57.04
CA ILE A 171 -27.89 57.84 58.50
C ILE A 171 -27.46 59.26 58.85
N LEU A 172 -26.44 59.79 58.19
CA LEU A 172 -25.98 61.16 58.39
C LEU A 172 -27.10 62.17 58.11
N GLY A 173 -27.86 61.99 57.03
CA GLY A 173 -29.02 62.81 56.71
C GLY A 173 -30.10 62.79 57.80
N ILE A 174 -30.42 61.62 58.35
CA ILE A 174 -31.39 61.48 59.46
C ILE A 174 -30.90 62.21 60.71
N ILE A 175 -29.62 62.09 61.07
CA ILE A 175 -29.03 62.79 62.22
C ILE A 175 -29.14 64.31 62.04
N VAL A 176 -28.85 64.82 60.84
CA VAL A 176 -28.97 66.25 60.52
C VAL A 176 -30.42 66.72 60.67
N ILE A 177 -31.39 65.96 60.15
CA ILE A 177 -32.82 66.29 60.29
C ILE A 177 -33.24 66.32 61.77
N PHE A 178 -32.82 65.32 62.55
CA PHE A 178 -33.15 65.24 63.97
C PHE A 178 -32.55 66.40 64.76
N ALA A 179 -31.32 66.81 64.46
CA ALA A 179 -30.68 67.97 65.06
C ALA A 179 -31.47 69.26 64.77
N VAL A 180 -31.90 69.45 63.51
CA VAL A 180 -32.72 70.61 63.13
C VAL A 180 -34.07 70.62 63.86
N LEU A 181 -34.76 69.47 63.92
CA LEU A 181 -36.02 69.35 64.65
C LEU A 181 -35.85 69.64 66.15
N MET A 182 -34.76 69.16 66.76
CA MET A 182 -34.47 69.40 68.17
C MET A 182 -34.29 70.90 68.46
N VAL A 183 -33.57 71.62 67.58
CA VAL A 183 -33.39 73.07 67.68
C VAL A 183 -34.73 73.81 67.55
N ILE A 184 -35.59 73.40 66.61
CA ILE A 184 -36.92 74.02 66.42
C ILE A 184 -37.79 73.80 67.65
N ILE A 185 -37.85 72.58 68.19
CA ILE A 185 -38.64 72.27 69.40
C ILE A 185 -38.16 73.10 70.59
N PHE A 186 -36.84 73.22 70.77
CA PHE A 186 -36.28 74.03 71.84
C PHE A 186 -36.61 75.52 71.68
N SER A 187 -36.59 76.03 70.45
CA SER A 187 -36.96 77.41 70.12
C SER A 187 -38.45 77.70 70.40
N VAL A 188 -39.36 76.80 70.00
CA VAL A 188 -40.80 76.96 70.22
C VAL A 188 -41.19 76.84 71.69
N LYS A 189 -40.53 75.96 72.46
CA LYS A 189 -40.84 75.73 73.88
C LYS A 189 -40.18 76.75 74.82
N GLY A 190 -39.18 77.48 74.33
CA GLY A 190 -38.53 78.58 75.03
C GLY A 190 -39.22 79.94 74.88
N HIS A 191 -40.39 79.99 74.21
CA HIS A 191 -41.23 81.18 74.04
C HIS A 191 -42.53 81.08 74.84
#